data_AF-A0A835RD68-F1
#
_entry.id   AF-A0A835RD68-F1
#
_cell.length_a   1.000
_cell.length_b   1.000
_cell.length_c   1.000
_cell.angle_alpha   90.00
_cell.angle_beta   90.00
_cell.angle_gamma   90.00
#
_symmetry.space_group_name_H-M   'P 1'
#
loop_
_entity.id
_entity.type
_entity.pdbx_description
1 polymer ?
#
loop_
_entity_poly.entity_id
_entity_poly.type
_entity_poly.pdbx_seq_one_letter_code
_entity_poly.pdbx_strand_id
1 'polypeptide(L)'
;MLGVPDSCRKEIFLKSQSSSLWIKIRPLMKSYLRSCLLLLNQVTDTQIIVFILSRVKASAVFFSSFPSLKKLLIKISIHLWVTGEEDLSLFSFSVVLEIVSKLHSDWYDTCLMKTYKAFVGQSKFFDSANLKRFQFLENSIVELYSFDLQNSYHHILASLQQLAYTLSQAIKTKKKEELIKVCNWQYINSISLWVKFLVCNLQNHDLLPLFSLSVVVINGIVHLFPGHRYFPLRFRCVQMLNQLSLASGIFVPVVSLVLDFVEHKVSNADSSHVKSFNYSSVLKVPKYLLKQYKFQEECILSAIELLSAHFSTWSYHISFPELAATPLMFFKRLHEKLTNEALRRQVKRFIDQVELNKEFIERKRGEASFSPNNDVAIDSFLLMEKNNSRSSFTQYYVSVQQKSQSMISSNQR
;
A
#
# COMPACT_ATOMS: atom_id res chain seq x y z
N MET A 1 -11.41 -30.23 6.83
CA MET A 1 -12.52 -30.56 5.91
C MET A 1 -13.61 -31.28 6.68
N LEU A 2 -14.67 -30.58 7.07
CA LEU A 2 -15.94 -31.16 7.49
C LEU A 2 -17.01 -30.42 6.69
N GLY A 3 -17.41 -31.01 5.56
CA GLY A 3 -18.36 -30.46 4.60
C GLY A 3 -19.76 -30.40 5.18
N VAL A 4 -20.13 -29.25 5.75
CA VAL A 4 -21.51 -28.86 6.05
C VAL A 4 -21.66 -27.41 5.61
N PRO A 5 -22.74 -27.02 4.90
CA PRO A 5 -22.91 -25.64 4.44
C PRO A 5 -23.02 -24.68 5.63
N ASP A 6 -22.11 -23.70 5.70
CA ASP A 6 -21.91 -22.79 6.86
C ASP A 6 -23.13 -21.89 7.17
N SER A 7 -24.04 -21.70 6.21
CA SER A 7 -25.26 -20.90 6.38
C SER A 7 -26.32 -21.56 7.27
N CYS A 8 -26.33 -22.89 7.37
CA CYS A 8 -27.41 -23.63 8.03
C CYS A 8 -27.33 -23.58 9.57
N ARG A 9 -26.14 -23.42 10.16
CA ARG A 9 -25.95 -23.46 11.63
C ARG A 9 -26.49 -22.22 12.36
N LYS A 10 -26.55 -21.05 11.70
CA LYS A 10 -26.92 -19.77 12.34
C LYS A 10 -28.43 -19.64 12.54
N GLU A 11 -29.23 -19.96 11.52
CA GLU A 11 -30.69 -19.96 11.64
C GLU A 11 -31.18 -21.01 12.64
N ILE A 12 -30.53 -22.18 12.64
CA ILE A 12 -30.79 -23.24 13.62
C ILE A 12 -30.42 -22.76 15.05
N PHE A 13 -29.29 -22.06 15.21
CA PHE A 13 -28.87 -21.54 16.52
C PHE A 13 -29.80 -20.41 17.03
N LEU A 14 -30.17 -19.46 16.17
CA LEU A 14 -31.09 -18.38 16.54
C LEU A 14 -32.49 -18.91 16.87
N LYS A 15 -32.99 -19.90 16.11
CA LYS A 15 -34.23 -20.63 16.45
C LYS A 15 -34.11 -21.43 17.75
N SER A 16 -32.91 -21.86 18.14
CA SER A 16 -32.67 -22.61 19.39
C SER A 16 -32.55 -21.74 20.65
N GLN A 17 -32.35 -20.41 20.52
CA GLN A 17 -32.22 -19.51 21.67
C GLN A 17 -33.53 -19.34 22.46
N SER A 18 -34.67 -19.67 21.88
CA SER A 18 -35.99 -19.72 22.56
C SER A 18 -36.30 -21.08 23.18
N SER A 19 -35.42 -22.08 23.05
CA SER A 19 -35.63 -23.40 23.64
C SER A 19 -35.33 -23.43 25.14
N SER A 20 -36.08 -24.24 25.89
CA SER A 20 -35.85 -24.49 27.33
C SER A 20 -34.44 -25.04 27.64
N LEU A 21 -33.79 -25.68 26.65
CA LEU A 21 -32.42 -26.17 26.73
C LEU A 21 -31.39 -25.03 26.74
N TRP A 22 -31.62 -23.98 25.93
CA TRP A 22 -30.73 -22.82 25.89
C TRP A 22 -30.70 -22.09 27.23
N ILE A 23 -31.85 -21.96 27.91
CA ILE A 23 -31.94 -21.30 29.22
C ILE A 23 -31.03 -22.00 30.25
N LYS A 24 -30.94 -23.33 30.22
CA LYS A 24 -30.07 -24.14 31.10
C LYS A 24 -28.58 -24.02 30.73
N ILE A 25 -28.26 -24.01 29.43
CA ILE A 25 -26.87 -24.03 28.94
C ILE A 25 -26.24 -22.63 28.93
N ARG A 26 -27.04 -21.57 28.77
CA ARG A 26 -26.59 -20.18 28.70
C ARG A 26 -25.61 -19.76 29.80
N PRO A 27 -25.83 -20.03 31.11
CA PRO A 27 -24.86 -19.67 32.15
C PRO A 27 -23.53 -20.44 32.04
N LEU A 28 -23.56 -21.73 31.69
CA LEU A 28 -22.36 -22.53 31.47
C LEU A 28 -21.56 -22.02 30.27
N MET A 29 -22.24 -21.72 29.17
CA MET A 29 -21.63 -21.13 27.98
C MET A 29 -21.00 -19.77 28.29
N LYS A 30 -21.72 -18.90 29.03
CA LYS A 30 -21.18 -17.61 29.48
C LYS A 30 -19.92 -17.78 30.33
N SER A 31 -19.91 -18.75 31.25
CA SER A 31 -18.75 -19.07 32.09
C SER A 31 -17.57 -19.51 31.24
N TYR A 32 -17.76 -20.49 30.35
CA TYR A 32 -16.74 -20.97 29.41
C TYR A 32 -16.12 -19.84 28.59
N LEU A 33 -16.96 -19.03 27.91
CA LEU A 33 -16.48 -17.92 27.09
C LEU A 33 -15.71 -16.89 27.92
N ARG A 34 -16.22 -16.54 29.11
CA ARG A 34 -15.54 -15.59 30.01
C ARG A 34 -14.18 -16.13 30.47
N SER A 35 -14.10 -17.40 30.83
CA SER A 35 -12.86 -18.04 31.27
C SER A 35 -11.82 -18.10 30.14
N CYS A 36 -12.23 -18.42 28.91
CA CYS A 36 -11.33 -18.35 27.75
C CYS A 36 -10.78 -16.94 27.53
N LEU A 37 -11.62 -15.89 27.61
CA LEU A 37 -11.18 -14.51 27.46
C LEU A 37 -10.25 -14.05 28.60
N LEU A 38 -10.49 -14.51 29.83
CA LEU A 38 -9.60 -14.24 30.96
C LEU A 38 -8.24 -14.90 30.74
N LEU A 39 -8.23 -16.15 30.31
CA LEU A 39 -7.01 -16.90 30.05
C LEU A 39 -6.15 -16.25 28.94
N LEU A 40 -6.78 -15.72 27.88
CA LEU A 40 -6.08 -14.96 26.83
C LEU A 40 -5.32 -13.73 27.36
N ASN A 41 -5.72 -13.15 28.49
CA ASN A 41 -5.01 -12.01 29.10
C ASN A 41 -3.97 -12.43 30.14
N GLN A 42 -4.02 -13.67 30.63
CA GLN A 42 -3.16 -14.16 31.72
C GLN A 42 -1.99 -15.01 31.21
N VAL A 43 -2.15 -15.65 30.05
CA VAL A 43 -1.12 -16.50 29.47
C VAL A 43 -0.19 -15.68 28.60
N THR A 44 1.11 -15.97 28.67
CA THR A 44 2.17 -15.36 27.84
C THR A 44 2.68 -16.30 26.75
N ASP A 45 2.51 -17.61 26.92
CA ASP A 45 2.92 -18.60 25.93
C ASP A 45 2.10 -18.47 24.63
N THR A 46 2.81 -18.25 23.52
CA THR A 46 2.20 -17.96 22.22
C THR A 46 1.40 -19.14 21.67
N GLN A 47 1.87 -20.37 21.86
CA GLN A 47 1.19 -21.56 21.35
C GLN A 47 -0.11 -21.81 22.12
N ILE A 48 -0.10 -21.60 23.44
CA ILE A 48 -1.30 -21.70 24.27
C ILE A 48 -2.31 -20.62 23.88
N ILE A 49 -1.87 -19.36 23.65
CA ILE A 49 -2.75 -18.29 23.19
C ILE A 49 -3.39 -18.64 21.84
N VAL A 50 -2.60 -19.12 20.86
CA VAL A 50 -3.10 -19.55 19.55
C VAL A 50 -4.11 -20.69 19.67
N PHE A 51 -3.86 -21.67 20.55
CA PHE A 51 -4.80 -22.75 20.84
C PHE A 51 -6.13 -22.21 21.42
N ILE A 52 -6.06 -21.30 22.39
CA ILE A 52 -7.27 -20.68 22.96
C ILE A 52 -8.03 -19.89 21.90
N LEU A 53 -7.34 -19.09 21.07
CA LEU A 53 -7.94 -18.32 19.98
C LEU A 53 -8.68 -19.21 18.98
N SER A 54 -8.10 -20.36 18.63
CA SER A 54 -8.74 -21.32 17.71
C SER A 54 -9.99 -21.97 18.33
N ARG A 55 -10.00 -22.24 19.64
CA ARG A 55 -11.22 -22.68 20.37
C ARG A 55 -12.29 -21.57 20.46
N VAL A 56 -11.86 -20.33 20.70
CA VAL A 56 -12.76 -19.17 20.74
C VAL A 56 -13.37 -18.90 19.36
N LYS A 57 -12.57 -18.97 18.28
CA LYS A 57 -13.04 -18.87 16.90
C LYS A 57 -14.12 -19.90 16.59
N ALA A 58 -13.87 -21.18 16.92
CA ALA A 58 -14.86 -22.25 16.74
C ALA A 58 -16.17 -22.00 17.51
N SER A 59 -16.10 -21.21 18.59
CA SER A 59 -17.23 -20.88 19.47
C SER A 59 -17.86 -19.50 19.16
N ALA A 60 -17.47 -18.83 18.06
CA ALA A 60 -17.82 -17.44 17.76
C ALA A 60 -19.34 -17.18 17.73
N VAL A 61 -20.14 -18.15 17.25
CA VAL A 61 -21.60 -18.02 17.14
C VAL A 61 -22.26 -17.76 18.51
N PHE A 62 -21.74 -18.34 19.59
CA PHE A 62 -22.29 -18.17 20.95
C PHE A 62 -22.09 -16.76 21.51
N PHE A 63 -21.13 -15.99 20.99
CA PHE A 63 -20.95 -14.59 21.37
C PHE A 63 -22.10 -13.69 20.91
N SER A 64 -22.94 -14.13 19.96
CA SER A 64 -24.15 -13.40 19.57
C SER A 64 -25.05 -13.08 20.77
N SER A 65 -25.14 -14.01 21.73
CA SER A 65 -26.01 -13.88 22.91
C SER A 65 -25.39 -13.11 24.08
N PHE A 66 -24.12 -12.69 23.97
CA PHE A 66 -23.37 -12.00 25.04
C PHE A 66 -22.60 -10.77 24.51
N PRO A 67 -23.28 -9.62 24.30
CA PRO A 67 -22.66 -8.43 23.70
C PRO A 67 -21.42 -7.90 24.44
N SER A 68 -21.39 -7.98 25.77
CA SER A 68 -20.24 -7.54 26.57
C SER A 68 -18.99 -8.42 26.36
N LEU A 69 -19.18 -9.74 26.29
CA LEU A 69 -18.09 -10.68 25.99
C LEU A 69 -17.62 -10.53 24.54
N LYS A 70 -18.53 -10.25 23.61
CA LYS A 70 -18.19 -9.95 22.21
C LYS A 70 -17.34 -8.69 22.08
N LYS A 71 -17.71 -7.59 22.75
CA LYS A 71 -16.89 -6.36 22.83
C LYS A 71 -15.49 -6.65 23.34
N LEU A 72 -15.39 -7.48 24.39
CA LEU A 72 -14.12 -7.85 24.98
C LEU A 72 -13.27 -8.72 24.03
N LEU A 73 -13.89 -9.69 23.35
CA LEU A 73 -13.22 -10.51 22.36
C LEU A 73 -12.63 -9.66 21.22
N ILE A 74 -13.43 -8.78 20.62
CA ILE A 74 -12.96 -7.87 19.56
C ILE A 74 -11.76 -7.05 20.05
N LYS A 75 -11.82 -6.52 21.28
CA LYS A 75 -10.72 -5.74 21.87
C LYS A 75 -9.45 -6.57 22.01
N ILE A 76 -9.54 -7.79 22.55
CA ILE A 76 -8.40 -8.68 22.77
C ILE A 76 -7.81 -9.12 21.42
N SER A 77 -8.65 -9.58 20.49
CA SER A 77 -8.21 -10.03 19.16
C SER A 77 -7.52 -8.92 18.36
N ILE A 78 -8.05 -7.68 18.37
CA ILE A 78 -7.40 -6.56 17.68
C ILE A 78 -6.07 -6.20 18.35
N HIS A 79 -6.00 -6.25 19.69
CA HIS A 79 -4.75 -6.01 20.39
C HIS A 79 -3.68 -7.04 20.01
N LEU A 80 -4.00 -8.33 20.12
CA LEU A 80 -3.09 -9.43 19.78
C LEU A 80 -2.74 -9.47 18.29
N TRP A 81 -3.66 -9.06 17.40
CA TRP A 81 -3.37 -8.88 15.98
C TRP A 81 -2.29 -7.82 15.76
N VAL A 82 -2.41 -6.66 16.41
CA VAL A 82 -1.42 -5.60 16.24
C VAL A 82 -0.11 -5.90 16.95
N THR A 83 -0.13 -6.51 18.14
CA THR A 83 1.07 -6.71 18.98
C THR A 83 1.79 -8.03 18.73
N GLY A 84 1.04 -9.08 18.36
CA GLY A 84 1.55 -10.43 18.17
C GLY A 84 2.47 -10.57 16.96
N GLU A 85 3.28 -11.62 17.01
CA GLU A 85 4.19 -12.03 15.93
C GLU A 85 3.62 -13.24 15.19
N GLU A 86 3.90 -13.32 13.88
CA GLU A 86 3.61 -14.46 13.02
C GLU A 86 2.20 -15.05 13.21
N ASP A 87 2.11 -16.30 13.68
CA ASP A 87 0.88 -17.05 13.86
C ASP A 87 -0.10 -16.36 14.82
N LEU A 88 0.41 -15.74 15.89
CA LEU A 88 -0.46 -15.06 16.87
C LEU A 88 -1.26 -13.94 16.22
N SER A 89 -0.60 -13.14 15.37
CA SER A 89 -1.26 -12.06 14.64
C SER A 89 -2.30 -12.61 13.66
N LEU A 90 -1.94 -13.69 12.95
CA LEU A 90 -2.80 -14.36 11.96
C LEU A 90 -4.06 -14.99 12.57
N PHE A 91 -3.92 -15.76 13.66
CA PHE A 91 -5.04 -16.38 14.35
C PHE A 91 -5.92 -15.35 15.04
N SER A 92 -5.34 -14.28 15.58
CA SER A 92 -6.09 -13.17 16.18
C SER A 92 -6.94 -12.44 15.13
N PHE A 93 -6.38 -12.17 13.95
CA PHE A 93 -7.13 -11.56 12.86
C PHE A 93 -8.22 -12.48 12.31
N SER A 94 -7.92 -13.78 12.20
CA SER A 94 -8.91 -14.79 11.79
C SER A 94 -10.15 -14.82 12.71
N VAL A 95 -10.00 -14.49 14.00
CA VAL A 95 -11.13 -14.37 14.93
C VAL A 95 -11.96 -13.12 14.62
N VAL A 96 -11.33 -12.00 14.24
CA VAL A 96 -12.04 -10.78 13.81
C VAL A 96 -12.86 -11.06 12.55
N LEU A 97 -12.29 -11.74 11.55
CA LEU A 97 -13.02 -12.14 10.34
C LEU A 97 -14.18 -13.11 10.64
N GLU A 98 -14.00 -14.04 11.57
CA GLU A 98 -15.06 -14.94 12.01
C GLU A 98 -16.23 -14.18 12.65
N ILE A 99 -15.93 -13.17 13.46
CA ILE A 99 -16.94 -12.30 14.09
C ILE A 99 -17.71 -11.55 13.02
N VAL A 100 -17.00 -10.92 12.08
CA VAL A 100 -17.61 -10.13 11.00
C VAL A 100 -18.48 -10.98 10.08
N SER A 101 -18.01 -12.16 9.70
CA SER A 101 -18.74 -13.05 8.79
C SER A 101 -19.98 -13.68 9.45
N LYS A 102 -19.88 -14.10 10.72
CA LYS A 102 -20.96 -14.87 11.37
C LYS A 102 -21.94 -14.03 12.18
N LEU A 103 -21.51 -12.89 12.71
CA LEU A 103 -22.31 -12.04 13.60
C LEU A 103 -22.74 -10.79 12.82
N HIS A 104 -24.05 -10.61 12.58
CA HIS A 104 -24.63 -9.53 11.76
C HIS A 104 -24.12 -8.09 12.07
N SER A 105 -24.42 -7.20 11.12
CA SER A 105 -23.89 -5.84 10.84
C SER A 105 -23.55 -4.91 11.99
N ASP A 106 -24.21 -4.96 13.15
CA ASP A 106 -24.00 -3.99 14.25
C ASP A 106 -22.53 -3.91 14.74
N TRP A 107 -21.75 -4.97 14.52
CA TRP A 107 -20.36 -5.07 14.97
C TRP A 107 -19.36 -4.82 13.87
N TYR A 108 -19.78 -4.83 12.61
CA TYR A 108 -18.89 -4.66 11.48
C TYR A 108 -18.21 -3.29 11.53
N ASP A 109 -19.00 -2.22 11.68
CA ASP A 109 -18.49 -0.86 11.86
C ASP A 109 -17.53 -0.74 13.05
N THR A 110 -17.87 -1.39 14.16
CA THR A 110 -17.02 -1.38 15.36
C THR A 110 -15.68 -2.06 15.09
N CYS A 111 -15.68 -3.18 14.36
CA CYS A 111 -14.48 -3.87 13.94
C CYS A 111 -13.66 -3.01 12.98
N LEU A 112 -14.25 -2.46 11.92
CA LEU A 112 -13.57 -1.57 10.98
C LEU A 112 -12.87 -0.42 11.70
N MET A 113 -13.62 0.34 12.51
CA MET A 113 -13.10 1.49 13.24
C MET A 113 -11.98 1.13 14.22
N LYS A 114 -12.14 0.04 14.99
CA LYS A 114 -11.14 -0.37 15.99
C LYS A 114 -9.88 -0.91 15.33
N THR A 115 -10.02 -1.72 14.28
CA THR A 115 -8.90 -2.30 13.54
C THR A 115 -8.09 -1.19 12.86
N TYR A 116 -8.76 -0.25 12.19
CA TYR A 116 -8.08 0.91 11.59
C TYR A 116 -7.35 1.77 12.63
N LYS A 117 -8.01 2.12 13.74
CA LYS A 117 -7.36 2.89 14.82
C LYS A 117 -6.14 2.17 15.40
N ALA A 118 -6.21 0.86 15.59
CA ALA A 118 -5.11 0.07 16.13
C ALA A 118 -3.91 0.06 15.17
N PHE A 119 -4.16 -0.09 13.86
CA PHE A 119 -3.13 0.02 12.82
C PHE A 119 -2.46 1.39 12.76
N VAL A 120 -3.26 2.47 12.79
CA VAL A 120 -2.71 3.85 12.82
C VAL A 120 -1.87 4.06 14.08
N GLY A 121 -2.29 3.50 15.22
CA GLY A 121 -1.51 3.48 16.45
C GLY A 121 -0.14 2.80 16.28
N GLN A 122 -0.12 1.62 15.65
CA GLN A 122 1.11 0.85 15.41
C GLN A 122 2.02 1.50 14.37
N SER A 123 1.44 2.19 13.39
CA SER A 123 2.18 2.86 12.30
C SER A 123 3.18 3.90 12.81
N LYS A 124 3.03 4.40 14.05
CA LYS A 124 3.99 5.31 14.67
C LYS A 124 5.37 4.66 14.84
N PHE A 125 5.41 3.35 15.04
CA PHE A 125 6.62 2.56 15.29
C PHE A 125 7.15 1.85 14.03
N PHE A 126 6.81 2.38 12.85
CA PHE A 126 7.28 1.82 11.59
C PHE A 126 8.82 1.87 11.52
N ASP A 127 9.41 0.70 11.23
CA ASP A 127 10.84 0.51 11.02
C ASP A 127 11.06 -0.61 9.98
N SER A 128 12.16 -0.55 9.25
CA SER A 128 12.59 -1.57 8.28
C SER A 128 12.59 -2.99 8.83
N ALA A 129 13.00 -3.17 10.09
CA ALA A 129 13.04 -4.48 10.74
C ALA A 129 11.66 -5.15 10.82
N ASN A 130 10.59 -4.35 10.88
CA ASN A 130 9.21 -4.82 11.05
C ASN A 130 8.38 -4.78 9.76
N LEU A 131 9.02 -4.66 8.59
CA LEU A 131 8.33 -4.46 7.31
C LEU A 131 7.33 -5.58 6.98
N LYS A 132 7.72 -6.85 7.15
CA LYS A 132 6.85 -8.00 6.86
C LYS A 132 5.58 -8.01 7.71
N ARG A 133 5.74 -7.71 9.00
CA ARG A 133 4.60 -7.57 9.93
C ARG A 133 3.70 -6.43 9.51
N PHE A 134 4.28 -5.28 9.14
CA PHE A 134 3.49 -4.14 8.69
C PHE A 134 2.69 -4.45 7.42
N GLN A 135 3.31 -5.13 6.45
CA GLN A 135 2.63 -5.61 5.23
C GLN A 135 1.48 -6.57 5.55
N PHE A 136 1.66 -7.47 6.53
CA PHE A 136 0.60 -8.34 7.01
C PHE A 136 -0.57 -7.53 7.59
N LEU A 137 -0.32 -6.57 8.48
CA LEU A 137 -1.37 -5.72 9.04
C LEU A 137 -2.12 -4.93 7.95
N GLU A 138 -1.41 -4.37 6.97
CA GLU A 138 -2.04 -3.70 5.83
C GLU A 138 -2.93 -4.67 5.03
N ASN A 139 -2.44 -5.88 4.71
CA ASN A 139 -3.21 -6.89 4.00
C ASN A 139 -4.47 -7.28 4.78
N SER A 140 -4.36 -7.48 6.09
CA SER A 140 -5.49 -7.78 6.96
C SER A 140 -6.56 -6.69 6.91
N ILE A 141 -6.18 -5.41 6.97
CA ILE A 141 -7.16 -4.32 6.89
C ILE A 141 -7.80 -4.25 5.51
N VAL A 142 -7.01 -4.40 4.44
CA VAL A 142 -7.54 -4.43 3.08
C VAL A 142 -8.56 -5.57 2.93
N GLU A 143 -8.25 -6.77 3.41
CA GLU A 143 -9.17 -7.91 3.42
C GLU A 143 -10.46 -7.59 4.19
N LEU A 144 -10.33 -7.02 5.40
CA LEU A 144 -11.47 -6.64 6.23
C LEU A 144 -12.38 -5.62 5.54
N TYR A 145 -11.83 -4.56 4.96
CA TYR A 145 -12.61 -3.51 4.29
C TYR A 145 -13.15 -3.95 2.92
N SER A 146 -12.52 -4.94 2.28
CA SER A 146 -12.98 -5.52 1.02
C SER A 146 -14.12 -6.53 1.23
N PHE A 147 -14.35 -6.98 2.47
CA PHE A 147 -15.40 -7.94 2.80
C PHE A 147 -16.81 -7.41 2.49
N ASP A 148 -17.08 -6.15 2.83
CA ASP A 148 -18.33 -5.46 2.52
C ASP A 148 -18.04 -4.01 2.13
N LEU A 149 -17.94 -3.77 0.83
CA LEU A 149 -17.57 -2.47 0.27
C LEU A 149 -18.63 -1.40 0.50
N GLN A 150 -19.92 -1.76 0.51
CA GLN A 150 -20.99 -0.78 0.69
C GLN A 150 -20.90 -0.13 2.07
N ASN A 151 -20.72 -0.95 3.12
CA ASN A 151 -20.57 -0.44 4.48
C ASN A 151 -19.19 0.19 4.71
N SER A 152 -18.14 -0.37 4.08
CA SER A 152 -16.77 0.12 4.27
C SER A 152 -16.50 1.46 3.58
N TYR A 153 -17.16 1.73 2.44
CA TYR A 153 -16.92 2.91 1.61
C TYR A 153 -16.96 4.22 2.41
N HIS A 154 -17.98 4.41 3.25
CA HIS A 154 -18.14 5.62 4.04
C HIS A 154 -17.01 5.83 5.06
N HIS A 155 -16.50 4.75 5.67
CA HIS A 155 -15.37 4.82 6.59
C HIS A 155 -14.07 5.22 5.86
N ILE A 156 -13.85 4.68 4.67
CA ILE A 156 -12.68 5.02 3.83
C ILE A 156 -12.76 6.47 3.39
N LEU A 157 -13.92 6.88 2.86
CA LEU A 157 -14.15 8.25 2.43
C LEU A 157 -13.93 9.24 3.58
N ALA A 158 -14.50 8.98 4.75
CA ALA A 158 -14.32 9.81 5.93
C ALA A 158 -12.83 9.90 6.34
N SER A 159 -12.10 8.78 6.29
CA SER A 159 -10.66 8.79 6.56
C SER A 159 -9.87 9.60 5.53
N LEU A 160 -10.15 9.45 4.23
CA LEU A 160 -9.48 10.21 3.17
C LEU A 160 -9.79 11.70 3.26
N GLN A 161 -11.05 12.07 3.56
CA GLN A 161 -11.46 13.44 3.79
C GLN A 161 -10.73 14.05 5.00
N GLN A 162 -10.55 13.29 6.08
CA GLN A 162 -9.76 13.73 7.22
C GLN A 162 -8.28 13.98 6.84
N LEU A 163 -7.68 13.08 6.05
CA LEU A 163 -6.32 13.26 5.55
C LEU A 163 -6.20 14.51 4.68
N ALA A 164 -7.14 14.71 3.76
CA ALA A 164 -7.22 15.90 2.90
C ALA A 164 -7.40 17.20 3.70
N TYR A 165 -8.22 17.17 4.75
CA TYR A 165 -8.41 18.32 5.64
C TYR A 165 -7.12 18.68 6.37
N THR A 166 -6.44 17.71 7.00
CA THR A 166 -5.15 17.95 7.68
C THR A 166 -4.10 18.50 6.71
N LEU A 167 -4.04 17.96 5.49
CA LEU A 167 -3.14 18.47 4.45
C LEU A 167 -3.47 19.91 4.07
N SER A 168 -4.75 20.22 3.89
CA SER A 168 -5.22 21.57 3.55
C SER A 168 -4.84 22.58 4.63
N GLN A 169 -4.93 22.21 5.92
CA GLN A 169 -4.50 23.07 7.03
C GLN A 169 -2.98 23.29 7.02
N ALA A 170 -2.19 22.24 6.73
CA ALA A 170 -0.74 22.35 6.61
C ALA A 170 -0.32 23.24 5.43
N ILE A 171 -1.02 23.14 4.29
CA ILE A 171 -0.78 24.00 3.11
C ILE A 171 -1.12 25.46 3.40
N LYS A 172 -2.27 25.73 4.06
CA LYS A 172 -2.73 27.09 4.37
C LYS A 172 -1.84 27.79 5.38
N THR A 173 -1.51 27.12 6.48
CA THR A 173 -0.81 27.76 7.61
C THR A 173 0.70 27.71 7.47
N LYS A 174 1.24 26.65 6.83
CA LYS A 174 2.68 26.34 6.74
C LYS A 174 3.41 26.34 8.09
N LYS A 175 2.68 26.21 9.21
CA LYS A 175 3.25 26.15 10.55
C LYS A 175 3.94 24.79 10.76
N LYS A 176 5.06 24.79 11.48
CA LYS A 176 5.84 23.58 11.77
C LYS A 176 5.00 22.47 12.41
N GLU A 177 4.07 22.82 13.30
CA GLU A 177 3.17 21.89 13.97
C GLU A 177 2.24 21.16 12.99
N GLU A 178 1.64 21.89 12.05
CA GLU A 178 0.78 21.30 11.02
C GLU A 178 1.58 20.46 10.02
N LEU A 179 2.80 20.88 9.67
CA LEU A 179 3.68 20.09 8.80
C LEU A 179 4.08 18.75 9.44
N ILE A 180 4.26 18.69 10.76
CA ILE A 180 4.57 17.43 11.48
C ILE A 180 3.37 16.48 11.46
N LYS A 181 2.13 16.99 11.49
CA LYS A 181 0.91 16.17 11.38
C LYS A 181 0.75 15.48 10.02
N VAL A 182 1.35 16.04 8.96
CA VAL A 182 1.39 15.39 7.63
C VAL A 182 2.65 14.54 7.46
N CYS A 183 3.81 15.05 7.87
CA CYS A 183 5.10 14.36 7.75
C CYS A 183 5.35 13.40 8.93
N ASN A 184 4.49 12.40 9.11
CA ASN A 184 4.68 11.30 10.05
C ASN A 184 4.19 9.97 9.47
N TRP A 185 4.68 8.86 10.03
CA TRP A 185 4.36 7.53 9.50
C TRP A 185 2.89 7.16 9.63
N GLN A 186 2.16 7.67 10.62
CA GLN A 186 0.74 7.39 10.77
C GLN A 186 -0.05 7.94 9.58
N TYR A 187 0.18 9.21 9.24
CA TYR A 187 -0.44 9.87 8.10
C TYR A 187 -0.07 9.18 6.77
N ILE A 188 1.23 8.91 6.55
CA ILE A 188 1.71 8.30 5.31
C ILE A 188 1.27 6.85 5.15
N ASN A 189 1.26 6.07 6.22
CA ASN A 189 0.77 4.69 6.15
C ASN A 189 -0.76 4.62 6.02
N SER A 190 -1.50 5.59 6.57
CA SER A 190 -2.95 5.69 6.32
C SER A 190 -3.26 5.90 4.84
N ILE A 191 -2.59 6.82 4.14
CA ILE A 191 -2.81 6.99 2.69
C ILE A 191 -2.33 5.77 1.89
N SER A 192 -1.19 5.18 2.28
CA SER A 192 -0.64 3.96 1.67
C SER A 192 -1.63 2.78 1.76
N LEU A 193 -2.28 2.62 2.91
CA LEU A 193 -3.31 1.61 3.13
C LEU A 193 -4.49 1.79 2.15
N TRP A 194 -4.98 3.02 1.99
CA TRP A 194 -6.10 3.28 1.10
C TRP A 194 -5.74 3.13 -0.37
N VAL A 195 -4.51 3.48 -0.76
CA VAL A 195 -3.98 3.16 -2.10
C VAL A 195 -4.00 1.65 -2.34
N LYS A 196 -3.50 0.87 -1.38
CA LYS A 196 -3.49 -0.60 -1.49
C LYS A 196 -4.89 -1.19 -1.58
N PHE A 197 -5.83 -0.69 -0.77
CA PHE A 197 -7.24 -1.06 -0.87
C PHE A 197 -7.82 -0.77 -2.26
N LEU A 198 -7.55 0.42 -2.81
CA LEU A 198 -8.02 0.79 -4.15
C LEU A 198 -7.42 -0.12 -5.22
N VAL A 199 -6.11 -0.39 -5.16
CA VAL A 199 -5.44 -1.30 -6.09
C VAL A 199 -6.11 -2.67 -6.13
N CYS A 200 -6.59 -3.18 -5.00
CA CYS A 200 -7.27 -4.48 -4.94
C CYS A 200 -8.73 -4.45 -5.43
N ASN A 201 -9.41 -3.31 -5.42
CA ASN A 201 -10.86 -3.25 -5.61
C ASN A 201 -11.33 -2.42 -6.83
N LEU A 202 -10.46 -1.61 -7.44
CA LEU A 202 -10.82 -0.70 -8.54
C LEU A 202 -11.33 -1.39 -9.81
N GLN A 203 -10.92 -2.64 -10.08
CA GLN A 203 -11.35 -3.36 -11.29
C GLN A 203 -12.82 -3.79 -11.26
N ASN A 204 -13.38 -3.99 -10.06
CA ASN A 204 -14.70 -4.60 -9.89
C ASN A 204 -15.77 -3.61 -9.42
N HIS A 205 -15.37 -2.40 -9.01
CA HIS A 205 -16.24 -1.46 -8.29
C HIS A 205 -15.97 -0.01 -8.69
N ASP A 206 -17.02 0.81 -8.70
CA ASP A 206 -16.89 2.25 -8.91
C ASP A 206 -16.34 2.93 -7.64
N LEU A 207 -15.02 3.07 -7.61
CA LEU A 207 -14.28 3.75 -6.55
C LEU A 207 -13.57 5.01 -7.07
N LEU A 208 -14.01 5.55 -8.22
CA LEU A 208 -13.43 6.73 -8.84
C LEU A 208 -13.37 7.96 -7.90
N PRO A 209 -14.38 8.24 -7.04
CA PRO A 209 -14.27 9.33 -6.08
C PRO A 209 -13.13 9.15 -5.07
N LEU A 210 -12.94 7.93 -4.54
CA LEU A 210 -11.86 7.60 -3.61
C LEU A 210 -10.50 7.65 -4.30
N PHE A 211 -10.41 7.16 -5.55
CA PHE A 211 -9.23 7.27 -6.40
C PHE A 211 -8.82 8.73 -6.58
N SER A 212 -9.76 9.57 -7.01
CA SER A 212 -9.53 10.99 -7.30
C SER A 212 -9.06 11.74 -6.06
N LEU A 213 -9.72 11.50 -4.92
CA LEU A 213 -9.33 12.10 -3.64
C LEU A 213 -7.93 11.64 -3.19
N SER A 214 -7.60 10.36 -3.40
CA SER A 214 -6.26 9.83 -3.08
C SER A 214 -5.17 10.48 -3.92
N VAL A 215 -5.39 10.64 -5.24
CA VAL A 215 -4.46 11.33 -6.14
C VAL A 215 -4.24 12.78 -5.72
N VAL A 216 -5.31 13.50 -5.38
CA VAL A 216 -5.23 14.90 -4.89
C VAL A 216 -4.44 15.00 -3.60
N VAL A 217 -4.71 14.12 -2.62
CA VAL A 217 -3.98 14.09 -1.35
C VAL A 217 -2.49 13.81 -1.59
N ILE A 218 -2.15 12.79 -2.39
CA ILE A 218 -0.77 12.41 -2.66
C ILE A 218 -0.01 13.54 -3.37
N ASN A 219 -0.59 14.16 -4.40
CA ASN A 219 0.02 15.30 -5.08
C ASN A 219 0.21 16.49 -4.12
N GLY A 220 -0.77 16.77 -3.26
CA GLY A 220 -0.65 17.82 -2.27
C GLY A 220 0.47 17.56 -1.26
N ILE A 221 0.74 16.31 -0.88
CA ILE A 221 1.91 15.95 -0.05
C ILE A 221 3.22 16.28 -0.78
N VAL A 222 3.33 15.89 -2.07
CA VAL A 222 4.54 16.14 -2.86
C VAL A 222 4.83 17.64 -2.98
N HIS A 223 3.81 18.45 -3.24
CA HIS A 223 3.95 19.91 -3.35
C HIS A 223 4.17 20.61 -2.00
N LEU A 224 3.70 20.05 -0.90
CA LEU A 224 3.92 20.60 0.45
C LEU A 224 5.38 20.46 0.90
N PHE A 225 6.08 19.41 0.44
CA PHE A 225 7.45 19.09 0.84
C PHE A 225 8.45 19.10 -0.33
N PRO A 226 8.69 20.25 -0.99
CA PRO A 226 9.53 20.29 -2.20
C PRO A 226 11.02 20.05 -1.92
N GLY A 227 11.49 20.30 -0.69
CA GLY A 227 12.93 20.25 -0.36
C GLY A 227 13.53 18.83 -0.42
N HIS A 228 14.79 18.72 -0.85
CA HIS A 228 15.48 17.44 -1.14
C HIS A 228 15.54 16.45 0.03
N ARG A 229 15.53 16.98 1.26
CA ARG A 229 15.39 16.20 2.49
C ARG A 229 14.13 15.34 2.56
N TYR A 230 13.10 15.63 1.78
CA TYR A 230 11.86 14.87 1.73
C TYR A 230 11.76 13.96 0.49
N PHE A 231 12.86 13.74 -0.23
CA PHE A 231 12.87 12.82 -1.37
C PHE A 231 12.37 11.41 -1.05
N PRO A 232 12.73 10.77 0.09
CA PRO A 232 12.14 9.48 0.44
C PRO A 232 10.61 9.48 0.51
N LEU A 233 10.05 10.53 1.13
CA LEU A 233 8.60 10.73 1.18
C LEU A 233 8.01 10.92 -0.23
N ARG A 234 8.63 11.76 -1.06
CA ARG A 234 8.16 12.01 -2.43
C ARG A 234 8.28 10.78 -3.32
N PHE A 235 9.33 9.95 -3.17
CA PHE A 235 9.46 8.68 -3.86
C PHE A 235 8.29 7.76 -3.53
N ARG A 236 7.97 7.61 -2.24
CA ARG A 236 6.81 6.81 -1.82
C ARG A 236 5.50 7.34 -2.39
N CYS A 237 5.34 8.66 -2.49
CA CYS A 237 4.19 9.28 -3.15
C CYS A 237 4.09 8.90 -4.63
N VAL A 238 5.19 8.99 -5.38
CA VAL A 238 5.21 8.58 -6.79
C VAL A 238 4.94 7.08 -6.95
N GLN A 239 5.46 6.23 -6.05
CA GLN A 239 5.14 4.79 -6.04
C GLN A 239 3.64 4.56 -5.89
N MET A 240 2.98 5.25 -4.94
CA MET A 240 1.54 5.16 -4.76
C MET A 240 0.76 5.64 -6.00
N LEU A 241 1.19 6.73 -6.65
CA LEU A 241 0.56 7.21 -7.88
C LEU A 241 0.71 6.22 -9.05
N ASN A 242 1.88 5.61 -9.20
CA ASN A 242 2.12 4.58 -10.20
C ASN A 242 1.26 3.33 -9.96
N GLN A 243 1.11 2.90 -8.70
CA GLN A 243 0.25 1.77 -8.33
C GLN A 243 -1.22 2.06 -8.65
N LEU A 244 -1.71 3.26 -8.31
CA LEU A 244 -3.06 3.70 -8.63
C LEU A 244 -3.29 3.71 -10.15
N SER A 245 -2.37 4.30 -10.90
CA SER A 245 -2.45 4.40 -12.36
C SER A 245 -2.47 3.02 -13.03
N LEU A 246 -1.64 2.08 -12.56
CA LEU A 246 -1.61 0.71 -13.05
C LEU A 246 -2.94 -0.02 -12.79
N ALA A 247 -3.50 0.13 -11.58
CA ALA A 247 -4.71 -0.60 -11.19
C ALA A 247 -5.99 -0.04 -11.83
N SER A 248 -6.09 1.28 -12.00
CA SER A 248 -7.27 1.91 -12.61
C SER A 248 -7.22 1.94 -14.13
N GLY A 249 -6.04 1.80 -14.73
CA GLY A 249 -5.84 2.08 -16.16
C GLY A 249 -5.98 3.57 -16.51
N ILE A 250 -6.04 4.46 -15.51
CA ILE A 250 -6.15 5.91 -15.71
C ILE A 250 -4.75 6.52 -15.67
N PHE A 251 -4.45 7.38 -16.63
CA PHE A 251 -3.19 8.10 -16.68
C PHE A 251 -3.04 9.08 -15.51
N VAL A 252 -1.96 8.91 -14.74
CA VAL A 252 -1.56 9.84 -13.67
C VAL A 252 -0.18 10.41 -14.02
N PRO A 253 -0.04 11.73 -14.25
CA PRO A 253 1.22 12.33 -14.62
C PRO A 253 2.19 12.37 -13.44
N VAL A 254 3.29 11.60 -13.51
CA VAL A 254 4.33 11.57 -12.46
C VAL A 254 5.69 12.09 -12.93
N VAL A 255 5.87 12.29 -14.23
CA VAL A 255 7.17 12.62 -14.85
C VAL A 255 7.81 13.86 -14.22
N SER A 256 7.09 14.98 -14.14
CA SER A 256 7.61 16.22 -13.56
C SER A 256 8.04 16.02 -12.09
N LEU A 257 7.24 15.29 -11.32
CA LEU A 257 7.53 15.00 -9.92
C LEU A 257 8.83 14.21 -9.76
N VAL A 258 9.15 13.34 -10.74
CA VAL A 258 10.37 12.52 -10.75
C VAL A 258 11.60 13.28 -11.23
N LEU A 259 11.46 14.08 -12.30
CA LEU A 259 12.60 14.84 -12.85
C LEU A 259 13.15 15.86 -11.85
N ASP A 260 12.28 16.46 -11.03
CA ASP A 260 12.64 17.32 -9.89
C ASP A 260 13.67 16.67 -8.94
N PHE A 261 13.68 15.34 -8.83
CA PHE A 261 14.61 14.63 -7.93
C PHE A 261 16.05 14.67 -8.44
N VAL A 262 16.22 14.72 -9.76
CA VAL A 262 17.50 14.55 -10.43
C VAL A 262 18.11 15.88 -10.86
N GLU A 263 17.31 16.94 -10.97
CA GLU A 263 17.79 18.32 -11.23
C GLU A 263 18.67 18.90 -10.12
N HIS A 264 18.86 18.18 -9.00
CA HIS A 264 19.81 18.59 -7.98
C HIS A 264 21.23 18.65 -8.56
N LYS A 265 21.86 19.83 -8.47
CA LYS A 265 23.23 20.08 -8.95
C LYS A 265 24.15 18.93 -8.57
N VAL A 266 24.61 18.20 -9.59
CA VAL A 266 25.76 17.29 -9.55
C VAL A 266 26.96 18.12 -9.10
N SER A 267 27.11 18.30 -7.80
CA SER A 267 28.27 18.93 -7.19
C SER A 267 29.25 17.80 -6.89
N ASN A 268 30.50 17.99 -7.30
CA ASN A 268 31.61 17.08 -7.04
C ASN A 268 31.65 16.75 -5.54
N ALA A 269 31.10 15.60 -5.15
CA ALA A 269 30.90 15.22 -3.76
C ALA A 269 32.08 14.37 -3.27
N ASP A 270 32.56 14.67 -2.07
CA ASP A 270 33.73 14.04 -1.45
C ASP A 270 33.53 12.54 -1.20
N SER A 271 34.52 11.75 -1.61
CA SER A 271 34.57 10.28 -1.51
C SER A 271 34.91 9.76 -0.11
N SER A 272 34.33 10.33 0.95
CA SER A 272 34.56 9.83 2.31
C SER A 272 33.70 8.59 2.59
N HIS A 273 34.21 7.63 3.35
CA HIS A 273 33.53 6.38 3.70
C HIS A 273 32.19 6.65 4.42
N VAL A 274 31.08 6.40 3.72
CA VAL A 274 29.72 6.61 4.24
C VAL A 274 29.13 5.29 4.75
N LYS A 275 28.74 5.23 6.03
CA LYS A 275 27.85 4.22 6.62
C LYS A 275 26.60 4.05 5.75
N SER A 276 26.22 2.82 5.40
CA SER A 276 24.95 2.54 4.71
C SER A 276 23.79 3.18 5.47
N PHE A 277 22.95 3.94 4.76
CA PHE A 277 21.76 4.56 5.32
C PHE A 277 20.54 4.06 4.55
N ASN A 278 19.56 3.49 5.25
CA ASN A 278 18.38 2.96 4.61
C ASN A 278 17.35 4.07 4.33
N TYR A 279 17.38 4.61 3.11
CA TYR A 279 16.46 5.67 2.67
C TYR A 279 14.98 5.22 2.66
N SER A 280 14.69 3.92 2.59
CA SER A 280 13.31 3.40 2.58
C SER A 280 12.60 3.53 3.94
N SER A 281 13.37 3.71 5.03
CA SER A 281 12.87 3.71 6.41
C SER A 281 12.77 5.09 7.03
N VAL A 282 12.87 6.14 6.21
CA VAL A 282 12.73 7.52 6.67
C VAL A 282 11.80 8.31 5.78
N LEU A 283 11.06 9.25 6.37
CA LEU A 283 10.31 10.26 5.61
C LEU A 283 11.15 11.50 5.29
N LYS A 284 12.23 11.69 6.05
CA LYS A 284 13.06 12.89 6.01
C LYS A 284 14.53 12.55 6.24
N VAL A 285 15.37 12.88 5.27
CA VAL A 285 16.82 12.71 5.30
C VAL A 285 17.47 13.81 6.15
N PRO A 286 18.43 13.46 7.03
CA PRO A 286 19.30 14.44 7.69
C PRO A 286 20.08 15.33 6.71
N LYS A 287 20.26 16.61 7.05
CA LYS A 287 20.88 17.61 6.15
C LYS A 287 22.31 17.25 5.71
N TYR A 288 23.08 16.57 6.57
CA TYR A 288 24.47 16.21 6.28
C TYR A 288 24.59 15.16 5.17
N LEU A 289 23.59 14.29 4.99
CA LEU A 289 23.59 13.27 3.94
C LEU A 289 23.27 13.85 2.55
N LEU A 290 22.64 15.03 2.47
CA LEU A 290 22.22 15.61 1.19
C LEU A 290 23.37 15.95 0.25
N LYS A 291 24.56 16.22 0.80
CA LYS A 291 25.76 16.55 0.03
C LYS A 291 26.56 15.31 -0.40
N GLN A 292 26.19 14.13 0.10
CA GLN A 292 26.96 12.92 -0.17
C GLN A 292 26.66 12.38 -1.57
N TYR A 293 27.70 11.90 -2.22
CA TYR A 293 27.60 11.26 -3.53
C TYR A 293 26.57 10.12 -3.55
N LYS A 294 26.59 9.26 -2.52
CA LYS A 294 25.64 8.14 -2.40
C LYS A 294 24.18 8.60 -2.42
N PHE A 295 23.86 9.76 -1.85
CA PHE A 295 22.50 10.27 -1.89
C PHE A 295 22.09 10.67 -3.31
N GLN A 296 22.98 11.29 -4.08
CA GLN A 296 22.72 11.64 -5.48
C GLN A 296 22.55 10.39 -6.35
N GLU A 297 23.41 9.38 -6.14
CA GLU A 297 23.31 8.08 -6.82
C GLU A 297 21.94 7.43 -6.54
N GLU A 298 21.54 7.33 -5.28
CA GLU A 298 20.23 6.79 -4.88
C GLU A 298 19.06 7.58 -5.47
N CYS A 299 19.17 8.91 -5.61
CA CYS A 299 18.13 9.72 -6.25
C CYS A 299 17.98 9.38 -7.74
N ILE A 300 19.08 9.21 -8.45
CA ILE A 300 19.07 8.85 -9.88
C ILE A 300 18.52 7.43 -10.06
N LEU A 301 18.98 6.47 -9.24
CA LEU A 301 18.50 5.09 -9.30
C LEU A 301 17.00 4.98 -8.97
N SER A 302 16.55 5.69 -7.93
CA SER A 302 15.13 5.77 -7.57
C SER A 302 14.31 6.41 -8.69
N ALA A 303 14.80 7.48 -9.32
CA ALA A 303 14.12 8.10 -10.46
C ALA A 303 13.97 7.14 -11.65
N ILE A 304 15.03 6.37 -11.97
CA ILE A 304 14.99 5.32 -12.99
C ILE A 304 13.94 4.27 -12.63
N GLU A 305 13.90 3.79 -11.39
CA GLU A 305 12.92 2.80 -10.93
C GLU A 305 11.48 3.32 -11.08
N LEU A 306 11.21 4.54 -10.62
CA LEU A 306 9.88 5.15 -10.66
C LEU A 306 9.41 5.42 -12.10
N LEU A 307 10.29 5.91 -12.97
CA LEU A 307 9.96 6.12 -14.39
C LEU A 307 9.83 4.81 -15.13
N SER A 308 10.65 3.81 -14.83
CA SER A 308 10.51 2.48 -15.43
C SER A 308 9.16 1.85 -15.07
N ALA A 309 8.72 2.01 -13.81
CA ALA A 309 7.38 1.60 -13.38
C ALA A 309 6.29 2.34 -14.16
N HIS A 310 6.37 3.66 -14.24
CA HIS A 310 5.41 4.47 -14.97
C HIS A 310 5.34 4.07 -16.46
N PHE A 311 6.49 3.99 -17.12
CA PHE A 311 6.59 3.61 -18.53
C PHE A 311 6.15 2.18 -18.79
N SER A 312 6.34 1.26 -17.85
CA SER A 312 5.89 -0.13 -18.03
C SER A 312 4.37 -0.20 -18.21
N THR A 313 3.62 0.59 -17.43
CA THR A 313 2.15 0.71 -17.52
C THR A 313 1.70 1.19 -18.89
N TRP A 314 2.42 2.15 -19.47
CA TRP A 314 2.06 2.85 -20.71
C TRP A 314 2.85 2.38 -21.94
N SER A 315 3.66 1.33 -21.80
CA SER A 315 4.65 0.90 -22.81
C SER A 315 4.07 0.51 -24.16
N TYR A 316 2.80 0.09 -24.19
CA TYR A 316 2.07 -0.28 -25.41
C TYR A 316 1.09 0.80 -25.88
N HIS A 317 0.99 1.92 -25.16
CA HIS A 317 0.04 2.98 -25.51
C HIS A 317 0.53 3.76 -26.73
N ILE A 318 -0.38 4.16 -27.63
CA ILE A 318 -0.05 4.87 -28.87
C ILE A 318 0.70 6.19 -28.63
N SER A 319 0.43 6.85 -27.50
CA SER A 319 1.06 8.11 -27.06
C SER A 319 2.35 7.93 -26.23
N PHE A 320 2.91 6.71 -26.17
CA PHE A 320 4.17 6.47 -25.46
C PHE A 320 5.34 7.34 -25.95
N PRO A 321 5.51 7.60 -27.27
CA PRO A 321 6.60 8.45 -27.76
C PRO A 321 6.57 9.86 -27.17
N GLU A 322 5.39 10.46 -27.05
CA GLU A 322 5.19 11.76 -26.42
C GLU A 322 5.44 11.72 -24.91
N LEU A 323 4.98 10.66 -24.24
CA LEU A 323 5.20 10.45 -22.80
C LEU A 323 6.71 10.34 -22.47
N ALA A 324 7.46 9.64 -23.31
CA ALA A 324 8.88 9.36 -23.11
C ALA A 324 9.80 10.52 -23.51
N ALA A 325 9.33 11.48 -24.32
CA ALA A 325 10.17 12.52 -24.93
C ALA A 325 10.91 13.38 -23.89
N THR A 326 10.20 13.95 -22.92
CA THR A 326 10.78 14.83 -21.90
C THR A 326 11.79 14.09 -21.00
N PRO A 327 11.46 12.91 -20.44
CA PRO A 327 12.44 12.11 -19.70
C PRO A 327 13.66 11.72 -20.52
N LEU A 328 13.49 11.29 -21.77
CA LEU A 328 14.62 10.92 -22.63
C LEU A 328 15.59 12.09 -22.82
N MET A 329 15.08 13.29 -23.15
CA MET A 329 15.92 14.48 -23.29
C MET A 329 16.66 14.81 -22.00
N PHE A 330 15.98 14.69 -20.85
CA PHE A 330 16.57 14.94 -19.55
C PHE A 330 17.70 13.96 -19.24
N PHE A 331 17.45 12.66 -19.36
CA PHE A 331 18.43 11.62 -19.01
C PHE A 331 19.63 11.59 -19.97
N LYS A 332 19.45 11.95 -21.26
CA LYS A 332 20.58 12.14 -22.19
C LYS A 332 21.53 13.26 -21.73
N ARG A 333 20.98 14.42 -21.37
CA ARG A 333 21.77 15.53 -20.80
C ARG A 333 22.43 15.17 -19.47
N LEU A 334 21.76 14.36 -18.64
CA LEU A 334 22.33 13.85 -17.40
C LEU A 334 23.51 12.91 -17.68
N HIS A 335 23.35 11.97 -18.62
CA HIS A 335 24.36 11.00 -19.01
C HIS A 335 25.67 11.66 -19.47
N GLU A 336 25.59 12.79 -20.18
CA GLU A 336 26.76 13.59 -20.60
C GLU A 336 27.50 14.23 -19.43
N LYS A 337 26.79 14.57 -18.35
CA LYS A 337 27.36 15.23 -17.15
C LYS A 337 27.89 14.25 -16.12
N LEU A 338 27.52 12.98 -16.19
CA LEU A 338 27.93 11.97 -15.21
C LEU A 338 29.39 11.53 -15.45
N THR A 339 30.19 11.61 -14.40
CA THR A 339 31.60 11.17 -14.39
C THR A 339 31.77 9.73 -13.91
N ASN A 340 30.87 9.23 -13.06
CA ASN A 340 30.92 7.86 -12.57
C ASN A 340 30.42 6.87 -13.65
N GLU A 341 31.33 6.06 -14.17
CA GLU A 341 31.05 5.07 -15.21
C GLU A 341 30.02 4.01 -14.81
N ALA A 342 29.96 3.58 -13.55
CA ALA A 342 28.96 2.58 -13.12
C ALA A 342 27.53 3.14 -13.16
N LEU A 343 27.33 4.38 -12.67
CA LEU A 343 26.04 5.05 -12.72
C LEU A 343 25.67 5.48 -14.14
N ARG A 344 26.67 5.96 -14.90
CA ARG A 344 26.53 6.35 -16.30
C ARG A 344 26.04 5.18 -17.16
N ARG A 345 26.60 3.97 -16.98
CA ARG A 345 26.11 2.74 -17.64
C ARG A 345 24.66 2.41 -17.31
N GLN A 346 24.22 2.62 -16.05
CA GLN A 346 22.84 2.38 -15.65
C GLN A 346 21.87 3.38 -16.30
N VAL A 347 22.25 4.67 -16.32
CA VAL A 347 21.48 5.70 -17.03
C VAL A 347 21.43 5.41 -18.54
N LYS A 348 22.55 5.03 -19.16
CA LYS A 348 22.60 4.68 -20.59
C LYS A 348 21.67 3.51 -20.90
N ARG A 349 21.72 2.45 -20.08
CA ARG A 349 20.82 1.29 -20.23
C ARG A 349 19.35 1.70 -20.14
N PHE A 350 18.98 2.59 -19.22
CA PHE A 350 17.61 3.11 -19.14
C PHE A 350 17.22 3.87 -20.41
N ILE A 351 18.07 4.77 -20.89
CA ILE A 351 17.84 5.54 -22.13
C ILE A 351 17.60 4.59 -23.31
N ASP A 352 18.51 3.63 -23.52
CA ASP A 352 18.47 2.70 -24.64
C ASP A 352 17.17 1.88 -24.64
N GLN A 353 16.72 1.42 -23.47
CA GLN A 353 15.48 0.65 -23.36
C GLN A 353 14.23 1.49 -23.66
N VAL A 354 14.19 2.74 -23.20
CA VAL A 354 13.08 3.65 -23.49
C VAL A 354 13.07 4.04 -24.98
N GLU A 355 14.23 4.26 -25.60
CA GLU A 355 14.35 4.52 -27.04
C GLU A 355 13.89 3.34 -27.89
N LEU A 356 14.33 2.12 -27.56
CA LEU A 356 13.88 0.91 -28.25
C LEU A 356 12.35 0.75 -28.20
N ASN A 357 11.74 1.03 -27.04
CA ASN A 357 10.29 0.97 -26.91
C ASN A 357 9.61 2.10 -27.70
N LYS A 358 10.17 3.31 -27.65
CA LYS A 358 9.67 4.45 -28.43
C LYS A 358 9.64 4.13 -29.93
N GLU A 359 10.75 3.64 -30.49
CA GLU A 359 10.85 3.26 -31.91
C GLU A 359 9.89 2.13 -32.28
N PHE A 360 9.72 1.15 -31.38
CA PHE A 360 8.75 0.08 -31.56
C PHE A 360 7.32 0.62 -31.70
N ILE A 361 6.92 1.54 -30.82
CA ILE A 361 5.59 2.15 -30.85
C ILE A 361 5.43 3.08 -32.06
N GLU A 362 6.43 3.87 -32.42
CA GLU A 362 6.38 4.73 -33.61
C GLU A 362 6.17 3.92 -34.90
N ARG A 363 6.87 2.79 -35.04
CA ARG A 363 6.68 1.88 -36.18
C ARG A 363 5.26 1.33 -36.24
N LYS A 364 4.75 0.84 -35.10
CA LYS A 364 3.38 0.29 -35.00
C LYS A 364 2.29 1.35 -35.17
N ARG A 365 2.54 2.57 -34.72
CA ARG A 365 1.67 3.72 -34.94
C ARG A 365 1.63 4.13 -36.40
N GLY A 366 2.74 4.02 -37.14
CA GLY A 366 2.78 4.26 -38.59
C GLY A 366 1.95 3.26 -39.40
N GLU A 367 1.73 2.06 -38.88
CA GLU A 367 0.86 1.01 -39.46
C GLU A 367 -0.63 1.23 -39.12
N ALA A 368 -0.95 2.09 -38.15
CA ALA A 368 -2.31 2.28 -37.67
C ALA A 368 -3.15 3.09 -38.67
N SER A 369 -4.27 2.52 -39.12
CA SER A 369 -5.17 3.15 -40.09
C SER A 369 -6.38 3.86 -39.45
N PHE A 370 -6.44 3.96 -38.13
CA PHE A 370 -7.57 4.53 -37.40
C PHE A 370 -7.36 5.99 -37.01
N SER A 371 -8.46 6.74 -36.93
CA SER A 371 -8.46 8.15 -36.53
C SER A 371 -8.20 8.31 -35.03
N PRO A 372 -7.54 9.40 -34.57
CA PRO A 372 -7.37 9.72 -33.16
C PRO A 372 -8.67 9.86 -32.35
N ASN A 373 -9.82 10.01 -33.01
CA ASN A 373 -11.13 10.10 -32.36
C ASN A 373 -11.78 8.73 -32.10
N ASN A 374 -11.12 7.62 -32.47
CA ASN A 374 -11.65 6.28 -32.28
C ASN A 374 -11.07 5.65 -31.01
N ASP A 375 -11.70 5.94 -29.86
CA ASP A 375 -11.27 5.47 -28.55
C ASP A 375 -11.16 3.93 -28.49
N VAL A 376 -12.10 3.21 -29.11
CA VAL A 376 -12.08 1.74 -29.15
C VAL A 376 -10.85 1.20 -29.88
N ALA A 377 -10.48 1.83 -30.99
CA ALA A 377 -9.29 1.44 -31.73
C ALA A 377 -8.00 1.75 -30.96
N ILE A 378 -7.96 2.89 -30.25
CA ILE A 378 -6.85 3.28 -29.38
C ILE A 378 -6.68 2.27 -28.23
N ASP A 379 -7.78 1.91 -27.57
CA ASP A 379 -7.75 0.94 -26.46
C ASP A 379 -7.34 -0.46 -26.92
N SER A 380 -7.68 -0.83 -28.16
CA SER A 380 -7.29 -2.10 -28.78
C SER A 380 -5.84 -2.13 -29.31
N PHE A 381 -5.18 -0.97 -29.40
CA PHE A 381 -3.84 -0.86 -29.97
C PHE A 381 -2.83 -1.70 -29.18
N LEU A 382 -2.18 -2.65 -29.88
CA LEU A 382 -1.17 -3.56 -29.33
C LEU A 382 -1.62 -4.39 -28.11
N LEU A 383 -2.92 -4.59 -27.94
CA LEU A 383 -3.46 -5.35 -26.80
C LEU A 383 -3.03 -6.83 -26.85
N MET A 384 -2.91 -7.40 -28.06
CA MET A 384 -2.42 -8.78 -28.25
C MET A 384 -0.94 -8.90 -27.88
N GLU A 385 -0.11 -7.94 -28.30
CA GLU A 385 1.31 -7.88 -27.98
C GLU A 385 1.54 -7.69 -26.48
N LYS A 386 0.72 -6.85 -25.83
CA LYS A 386 0.71 -6.68 -24.37
C LYS A 386 0.45 -8.00 -23.64
N ASN A 387 -0.55 -8.76 -24.07
CA ASN A 387 -0.89 -10.06 -23.47
C ASN A 387 0.22 -11.09 -23.66
N ASN A 388 0.92 -11.05 -24.77
CA ASN A 388 2.03 -11.96 -25.07
C ASN A 388 3.29 -11.69 -24.22
N SER A 389 3.36 -10.59 -23.46
CA SER A 389 4.40 -10.29 -22.45
C SER A 389 5.86 -10.41 -22.94
N ARG A 390 6.11 -10.20 -24.23
CA ARG A 390 7.41 -10.41 -24.88
C ARG A 390 8.19 -9.13 -25.19
N SER A 391 7.71 -7.95 -24.80
CA SER A 391 8.47 -6.72 -25.09
C SER A 391 9.75 -6.63 -24.24
N SER A 392 10.81 -6.11 -24.86
CA SER A 392 12.09 -5.85 -24.22
C SER A 392 11.94 -4.92 -23.00
N PHE A 393 11.05 -3.94 -23.08
CA PHE A 393 10.85 -2.97 -22.01
C PHE A 393 10.18 -3.58 -20.77
N THR A 394 9.18 -4.45 -20.94
CA THR A 394 8.56 -5.15 -19.81
C THR A 394 9.59 -6.04 -19.09
N GLN A 395 10.43 -6.75 -19.84
CA GLN A 395 11.53 -7.55 -19.28
C GLN A 395 12.58 -6.68 -18.56
N TYR A 396 12.92 -5.53 -19.14
CA TYR A 396 13.79 -4.56 -18.50
C TYR A 396 13.21 -4.07 -17.17
N TYR A 397 11.93 -3.71 -17.12
CA TYR A 397 11.27 -3.29 -15.89
C TYR A 397 11.33 -4.36 -14.80
N VAL A 398 11.05 -5.63 -15.14
CA VAL A 398 11.19 -6.75 -14.20
C VAL A 398 12.62 -6.85 -13.65
N SER A 399 13.63 -6.66 -14.50
CA SER A 399 15.03 -6.66 -14.05
C SER A 399 15.37 -5.50 -13.11
N VAL A 400 14.77 -4.32 -13.32
CA VAL A 400 14.92 -3.16 -12.43
C VAL A 400 14.29 -3.44 -11.07
N GLN A 401 13.08 -4.02 -11.03
CA GLN A 401 12.41 -4.40 -9.79
C GLN A 401 13.18 -5.48 -9.00
N GLN A 402 13.70 -6.51 -9.68
CA GLN A 402 14.49 -7.55 -9.02
C GLN A 402 15.76 -6.97 -8.40
N LYS A 403 16.41 -6.03 -9.10
CA LYS A 403 17.58 -5.34 -8.59
C LYS A 403 17.25 -4.48 -7.36
N SER A 404 16.16 -3.73 -7.37
CA SER A 404 15.77 -2.91 -6.20
C SER A 404 15.41 -3.79 -4.99
N GLN A 405 14.69 -4.90 -5.18
CA GLN A 405 14.41 -5.87 -4.12
C GLN A 405 15.68 -6.49 -3.53
N SER A 406 16.65 -6.84 -4.38
CA SER A 406 17.94 -7.38 -3.92
C SER A 406 18.73 -6.37 -3.09
N MET A 407 18.74 -5.08 -3.48
CA MET A 407 19.42 -4.01 -2.75
C MET A 407 18.76 -3.70 -1.40
N ILE A 408 17.43 -3.79 -1.32
CA ILE A 408 16.69 -3.67 -0.05
C ILE A 408 17.06 -4.83 0.89
N SER A 409 17.17 -6.05 0.37
CA SER A 409 17.54 -7.23 1.17
C SER A 409 19.01 -7.22 1.64
N SER A 410 19.93 -6.65 0.86
CA SER A 410 21.33 -6.52 1.25
C SER A 410 21.58 -5.40 2.26
N ASN A 411 20.75 -4.35 2.26
CA ASN A 411 20.80 -3.28 3.27
C ASN A 411 20.12 -3.66 4.59
N GLN A 412 19.50 -4.84 4.67
CA GLN A 412 18.85 -5.41 5.86
C GLN A 412 19.71 -6.46 6.58
N ARG A 413 20.84 -6.88 6.00
CA ARG A 413 21.88 -7.69 6.66
C ARG A 413 22.99 -6.78 7.14
#